data_AF-A0A2E8XFI2-F1
#
_entry.id   AF-A0A2E8XFI2-F1
#
_cell.length_a   1.000
_cell.length_b   1.000
_cell.length_c   1.000
_cell.angle_alpha   90.00
_cell.angle_beta   90.00
_cell.angle_gamma   90.00
#
_symmetry.space_group_name_H-M   'P 1'
#
loop_
_entity.id
_entity.type
_entity.pdbx_description
1 polymer ?
#
loop_
_entity_poly.entity_id
_entity_poly.type
_entity_poly.pdbx_seq_one_letter_code
_entity_poly.pdbx_strand_id
1 'polypeptide(L)'
;MEIKYLQLVVAALAIEIISVLVLAIMVAIFGPPDPEQAQAFAADLGYWVGPIAGFVFTFLGAYMLTKNLSRSRIPNGILLGLLVAIIDVSILLGGDRGYEIIFLVSHTGRVVAGSLGAYVAERQAQGKTQDV
;
A
#
# COMPACT_ATOMS: atom_id res chain seq x y z
N MET A 1 20.30 13.76 -2.44
CA MET A 1 19.02 13.05 -2.18
C MET A 1 19.17 11.67 -2.77
N GLU A 2 19.11 10.61 -1.97
CA GLU A 2 19.24 9.22 -2.45
C GLU A 2 17.83 8.70 -2.74
N ILE A 3 17.41 8.72 -4.02
CA ILE A 3 16.11 8.16 -4.45
C ILE A 3 16.36 6.87 -5.22
N LYS A 4 15.74 5.78 -4.78
CA LYS A 4 15.82 4.46 -5.44
C LYS A 4 14.62 4.26 -6.35
N TYR A 5 14.55 4.96 -7.48
CA TYR A 5 13.38 4.96 -8.38
C TYR A 5 12.91 3.55 -8.77
N LEU A 6 13.83 2.67 -9.19
CA LEU A 6 13.47 1.30 -9.55
C LEU A 6 12.88 0.53 -8.36
N GLN A 7 13.47 0.66 -7.17
CA GLN A 7 12.98 -0.04 -5.98
C GLN A 7 11.63 0.52 -5.52
N LEU A 8 11.39 1.83 -5.67
CA LEU A 8 10.08 2.44 -5.42
C LEU A 8 9.01 1.86 -6.35
N VAL A 9 9.29 1.78 -7.65
CA VAL A 9 8.35 1.21 -8.63
C VAL A 9 8.07 -0.26 -8.34
N VAL A 10 9.11 -1.06 -8.12
CA VAL A 10 8.95 -2.49 -7.80
C VAL A 10 8.18 -2.67 -6.49
N ALA A 11 8.49 -1.89 -5.45
CA ALA A 11 7.78 -1.97 -4.18
C ALA A 11 6.32 -1.57 -4.33
N ALA A 12 6.01 -0.51 -5.08
CA ALA A 12 4.64 -0.05 -5.27
C ALA A 12 3.79 -1.10 -6.00
N LEU A 13 4.33 -1.70 -7.06
CA LEU A 13 3.68 -2.81 -7.77
C LEU A 13 3.48 -4.02 -6.88
N ALA A 14 4.50 -4.40 -6.10
CA ALA A 14 4.41 -5.53 -5.18
C ALA A 14 3.34 -5.31 -4.10
N ILE A 15 3.23 -4.09 -3.55
CA ILE A 15 2.21 -3.73 -2.56
C ILE A 15 0.80 -3.94 -3.13
N GLU A 16 0.54 -3.46 -4.35
CA GLU A 16 -0.78 -3.60 -4.97
C GLU A 16 -1.07 -5.05 -5.35
N ILE A 17 -0.10 -5.79 -5.90
CA ILE A 17 -0.25 -7.23 -6.17
C ILE A 17 -0.59 -7.99 -4.88
N ILE A 18 0.14 -7.74 -3.79
CA ILE A 18 -0.11 -8.40 -2.50
C ILE A 18 -1.49 -8.02 -1.96
N SER A 19 -1.90 -6.75 -2.08
CA SER A 19 -3.21 -6.29 -1.62
C SER A 19 -4.36 -6.98 -2.38
N VAL A 20 -4.24 -7.12 -3.70
CA VAL A 20 -5.20 -7.86 -4.53
C VAL A 20 -5.18 -9.35 -4.21
N LEU A 21 -4.00 -9.95 -3.99
CA LEU A 21 -3.89 -11.36 -3.60
C LEU A 21 -4.56 -11.64 -2.25
N VAL A 22 -4.46 -10.73 -1.28
CA VAL A 22 -5.18 -10.86 0.00
C VAL A 22 -6.68 -10.93 -0.23
N LEU A 23 -7.24 -10.03 -1.06
CA LEU A 23 -8.65 -10.09 -1.41
C LEU A 23 -9.01 -11.41 -2.11
N ALA A 24 -8.23 -11.83 -3.09
CA ALA A 24 -8.45 -13.08 -3.83
C ALA A 24 -8.44 -14.31 -2.91
N ILE A 25 -7.51 -14.37 -1.96
CA ILE A 25 -7.43 -15.44 -0.95
C ILE A 25 -8.66 -15.41 -0.05
N MET A 26 -9.11 -14.23 0.41
CA MET A 26 -10.31 -14.14 1.23
C MET A 26 -11.57 -14.59 0.48
N VAL A 27 -11.70 -14.24 -0.80
CA VAL A 27 -12.80 -14.72 -1.64
C VAL A 27 -12.71 -16.24 -1.85
N ALA A 28 -11.52 -16.79 -2.06
CA ALA A 28 -11.34 -18.23 -2.22
C ALA A 28 -11.69 -19.04 -0.96
N ILE A 29 -11.47 -18.48 0.23
CA ILE A 29 -11.73 -19.16 1.52
C ILE A 29 -13.18 -18.96 1.98
N PHE A 30 -13.72 -17.75 1.83
CA PHE A 30 -14.99 -17.34 2.44
C PHE A 30 -16.10 -17.05 1.42
N GLY A 31 -15.78 -17.02 0.13
CA GLY A 31 -16.73 -16.71 -0.93
C GLY A 31 -17.72 -17.86 -1.19
N PRO A 32 -18.94 -17.55 -1.65
CA PRO A 32 -19.89 -18.55 -2.13
C PRO A 32 -19.30 -19.38 -3.30
N PRO A 33 -19.73 -20.65 -3.48
CA PRO A 33 -19.29 -21.49 -4.60
C PRO A 33 -19.88 -21.04 -5.94
N ASP A 34 -21.00 -20.33 -5.91
CA ASP A 34 -21.63 -19.76 -7.09
C ASP A 34 -20.81 -18.56 -7.62
N PRO A 35 -20.39 -18.55 -8.89
CA PRO A 35 -19.50 -17.51 -9.42
C PRO A 35 -20.06 -16.10 -9.37
N GLU A 36 -21.37 -15.93 -9.60
CA GLU A 36 -22.01 -14.61 -9.60
C GLU A 36 -22.07 -14.05 -8.18
N GLN A 37 -22.44 -14.89 -7.21
CA GLN A 37 -22.40 -14.53 -5.79
C GLN A 37 -20.98 -14.29 -5.27
N ALA A 38 -19.99 -15.05 -5.76
CA ALA A 38 -18.59 -14.84 -5.42
C ALA A 38 -18.08 -13.50 -5.92
N GLN A 39 -18.49 -13.07 -7.11
CA GLN A 39 -18.13 -11.77 -7.67
C GLN A 39 -18.76 -10.62 -6.86
N ALA A 40 -20.03 -10.73 -6.50
CA ALA A 40 -20.70 -9.76 -5.64
C ALA A 40 -20.02 -9.68 -4.25
N PHE A 41 -19.72 -10.83 -3.65
CA PHE A 41 -19.00 -10.91 -2.38
C PHE A 41 -17.60 -10.28 -2.45
N ALA A 42 -16.84 -10.56 -3.52
CA ALA A 42 -15.52 -9.98 -3.73
C ALA A 42 -15.59 -8.46 -3.83
N ALA A 43 -16.63 -7.94 -4.47
CA ALA A 43 -16.83 -6.51 -4.64
C ALA A 43 -17.13 -5.85 -3.28
N ASP A 44 -18.04 -6.41 -2.48
CA ASP A 44 -18.37 -5.88 -1.15
C ASP A 44 -17.20 -5.98 -0.18
N LEU A 45 -16.48 -7.09 -0.20
CA LEU A 45 -15.31 -7.30 0.64
C LEU A 45 -14.16 -6.38 0.22
N GLY A 46 -13.91 -6.24 -1.08
CA GLY A 46 -12.87 -5.40 -1.65
C GLY A 46 -13.02 -3.92 -1.29
N TYR A 47 -14.26 -3.46 -1.06
CA TYR A 47 -14.55 -2.10 -0.58
C TYR A 47 -13.79 -1.75 0.70
N TRP A 48 -13.69 -2.69 1.64
CA TRP A 48 -13.01 -2.49 2.92
C TRP A 48 -11.59 -3.05 2.92
N VAL A 49 -11.41 -4.22 2.33
CA VAL A 49 -10.10 -4.91 2.33
C VAL A 49 -9.08 -4.14 1.52
N GLY A 50 -9.46 -3.55 0.38
CA GLY A 50 -8.56 -2.76 -0.46
C GLY A 50 -7.87 -1.62 0.31
N PRO A 51 -8.64 -0.69 0.92
CA PRO A 51 -8.07 0.40 1.72
C PRO A 51 -7.21 -0.07 2.90
N ILE A 52 -7.64 -1.10 3.63
CA ILE A 52 -6.93 -1.60 4.80
C ILE A 52 -5.61 -2.27 4.39
N ALA A 53 -5.66 -3.19 3.42
CA ALA A 53 -4.49 -3.87 2.90
C ALA A 53 -3.51 -2.86 2.28
N GLY A 54 -4.01 -1.94 1.46
CA GLY A 54 -3.21 -0.88 0.84
C GLY A 54 -2.49 -0.03 1.88
N PHE A 55 -3.16 0.38 2.96
CA PHE A 55 -2.52 1.12 4.06
C PHE A 55 -1.41 0.29 4.73
N VAL A 56 -1.74 -0.94 5.18
CA VAL A 56 -0.81 -1.80 5.93
C VAL A 56 0.42 -2.14 5.11
N PHE A 57 0.24 -2.57 3.85
CA PHE A 57 1.36 -2.96 3.00
C PHE A 57 2.16 -1.76 2.53
N THR A 58 1.55 -0.58 2.34
CA THR A 58 2.33 0.65 2.08
C THR A 58 3.20 1.04 3.25
N PHE A 59 2.68 0.94 4.48
CA PHE A 59 3.47 1.20 5.68
C PHE A 59 4.65 0.23 5.78
N LEU A 60 4.40 -1.07 5.68
CA LEU A 60 5.44 -2.10 5.77
C LEU A 60 6.46 -1.98 4.64
N GLY A 61 6.00 -1.74 3.41
CA GLY A 61 6.86 -1.53 2.25
C GLY A 61 7.74 -0.30 2.40
N ALA A 62 7.20 0.83 2.86
CA ALA A 62 7.99 2.03 3.10
C ALA A 62 9.03 1.82 4.20
N TYR A 63 8.66 1.18 5.30
CA TYR A 63 9.59 0.83 6.37
C TYR A 63 10.72 -0.07 5.85
N MET A 64 10.39 -1.15 5.15
CA MET A 64 11.37 -2.11 4.63
C MET A 64 12.28 -1.51 3.56
N LEU A 65 11.75 -0.65 2.69
CA LEU A 65 12.51 0.01 1.64
C LEU A 65 13.49 1.04 2.22
N THR A 66 13.05 1.81 3.22
CA THR A 66 13.81 2.97 3.71
C THR A 66 14.73 2.67 4.90
N LYS A 67 14.54 1.55 5.62
CA LYS A 67 15.39 1.18 6.78
C LYS A 67 16.89 1.07 6.45
N ASN A 68 17.23 0.73 5.20
CA ASN A 68 18.62 0.56 4.76
C ASN A 68 19.18 1.81 4.04
N LEU A 69 18.38 2.87 3.87
CA LEU A 69 18.85 4.10 3.23
C LEU A 69 19.71 4.91 4.21
N SER A 70 20.73 5.57 3.68
CA SER A 70 21.62 6.43 4.46
C SER A 70 21.01 7.80 4.78
N ARG A 71 20.22 8.34 3.84
CA ARG A 71 19.57 9.65 3.92
C ARG A 71 18.20 9.62 3.23
N SER A 72 17.41 10.69 3.39
CA SER A 72 16.17 10.92 2.63
C SER A 72 15.10 9.82 2.82
N ARG A 73 15.00 9.22 4.01
CA ARG A 73 14.03 8.14 4.29
C ARG A 73 12.58 8.61 4.10
N ILE A 74 12.17 9.66 4.82
CA ILE A 74 10.79 10.20 4.74
C ILE A 74 10.39 10.58 3.30
N PRO A 75 11.19 11.34 2.52
CA PRO A 75 10.87 11.61 1.12
C PRO A 75 10.64 10.35 0.27
N ASN A 76 11.44 9.29 0.43
CA ASN A 76 11.23 8.04 -0.27
C ASN A 76 9.92 7.34 0.18
N GLY A 77 9.57 7.42 1.47
CA GLY A 77 8.30 6.91 1.99
C GLY A 77 7.08 7.62 1.41
N ILE A 78 7.13 8.96 1.34
CA ILE A 78 6.08 9.78 0.72
C ILE A 78 5.93 9.42 -0.76
N LEU A 79 7.05 9.35 -1.49
CA LEU A 79 7.05 8.99 -2.91
C LEU A 79 6.47 7.59 -3.16
N LEU A 80 6.79 6.63 -2.29
CA LEU A 80 6.20 5.29 -2.36
C LEU A 80 4.69 5.35 -2.17
N GLY A 81 4.22 6.03 -1.12
CA GLY A 81 2.78 6.14 -0.85
C GLY A 81 2.02 6.85 -1.97
N LEU A 82 2.60 7.87 -2.59
CA LEU A 82 2.05 8.52 -3.78
C LEU A 82 1.97 7.56 -4.96
N LEU A 83 3.04 6.81 -5.23
CA LEU A 83 3.07 5.88 -6.36
C LEU A 83 2.05 4.75 -6.20
N VAL A 84 1.92 4.19 -4.99
CA VAL A 84 0.90 3.19 -4.67
C VAL A 84 -0.50 3.78 -4.87
N ALA A 85 -0.76 4.99 -4.37
CA ALA A 85 -2.05 5.66 -4.58
C ALA A 85 -2.36 5.89 -6.07
N ILE A 86 -1.37 6.27 -6.89
CA ILE A 86 -1.55 6.44 -8.34
C ILE A 86 -1.90 5.11 -9.02
N ILE A 87 -1.24 4.02 -8.63
CA ILE A 87 -1.53 2.69 -9.19
C ILE A 87 -2.96 2.28 -8.82
N ASP A 88 -3.37 2.46 -7.56
CA ASP A 88 -4.72 2.12 -7.11
C ASP A 88 -5.79 2.95 -7.83
N VAL A 89 -5.61 4.28 -7.97
CA VAL A 89 -6.50 5.12 -8.78
C VAL A 89 -6.62 4.57 -10.20
N SER A 90 -5.49 4.18 -10.80
CA SER A 90 -5.48 3.65 -12.18
C SER A 90 -6.25 2.33 -12.30
N ILE A 91 -6.18 1.47 -11.29
CA ILE A 91 -6.97 0.23 -11.22
C ILE A 91 -8.46 0.56 -11.08
N LEU A 92 -8.81 1.49 -10.18
CA LEU A 92 -10.19 1.90 -9.94
C LEU A 92 -10.84 2.52 -11.19
N LEU A 93 -10.11 3.38 -11.92
CA LEU A 93 -10.59 3.98 -13.17
C LEU A 93 -10.81 2.95 -14.29
N GLY A 94 -10.21 1.76 -14.18
CA GLY A 94 -10.47 0.64 -15.09
C GLY A 94 -11.67 -0.23 -14.69
N GLY A 95 -12.29 0.02 -13.53
CA GLY A 95 -13.44 -0.73 -13.04
C GLY A 95 -14.79 -0.05 -13.29
N ASP A 96 -15.87 -0.82 -13.18
CA ASP A 96 -17.24 -0.33 -13.39
C ASP A 96 -17.82 0.45 -12.20
N ARG A 97 -17.08 0.53 -11.08
CA ARG A 97 -17.53 1.25 -9.88
C ARG A 97 -17.19 2.74 -9.96
N GLY A 98 -18.18 3.58 -9.65
CA GLY A 98 -17.98 5.02 -9.53
C GLY A 98 -17.01 5.39 -8.40
N TYR A 99 -16.44 6.58 -8.48
CA TYR A 99 -15.52 7.07 -7.45
C TYR A 99 -16.29 7.43 -6.16
N GLU A 100 -15.92 6.77 -5.06
CA GLU A 100 -16.49 6.98 -3.73
C GLU A 100 -15.51 7.66 -2.78
N ILE A 101 -16.03 8.33 -1.73
CA ILE A 101 -15.22 9.03 -0.72
C ILE A 101 -14.22 8.09 -0.03
N ILE A 102 -14.56 6.81 0.15
CA ILE A 102 -13.64 5.84 0.76
C ILE A 102 -12.34 5.71 -0.03
N PHE A 103 -12.37 5.87 -1.35
CA PHE A 103 -11.17 5.81 -2.17
C PHE A 103 -10.29 7.02 -1.92
N LEU A 104 -10.86 8.22 -1.80
CA LEU A 104 -10.10 9.41 -1.40
C LEU A 104 -9.40 9.22 -0.05
N VAL A 105 -10.11 8.65 0.93
CA VAL A 105 -9.54 8.32 2.24
C VAL A 105 -8.43 7.28 2.10
N SER A 106 -8.63 6.26 1.27
CA SER A 106 -7.66 5.20 0.99
C SER A 106 -6.36 5.73 0.38
N HIS A 107 -6.45 6.56 -0.66
CA HIS A 107 -5.28 7.18 -1.32
C HIS A 107 -4.50 8.07 -0.35
N THR A 108 -5.22 8.90 0.42
CA THR A 108 -4.61 9.74 1.47
C THR A 108 -3.93 8.85 2.52
N GLY A 109 -4.61 7.78 2.93
CA GLY A 109 -4.11 6.79 3.86
C GLY A 109 -2.79 6.16 3.40
N ARG A 110 -2.65 5.82 2.12
CA ARG A 110 -1.40 5.28 1.55
C ARG A 110 -0.23 6.27 1.65
N VAL A 111 -0.47 7.57 1.37
CA VAL A 111 0.58 8.60 1.53
C VAL A 111 0.99 8.74 3.01
N VAL A 112 0.01 8.72 3.92
CA VAL A 112 0.27 8.75 5.36
C VAL A 112 1.04 7.49 5.79
N ALA A 113 0.62 6.31 5.36
CA ALA A 113 1.28 5.04 5.65
C ALA A 113 2.74 5.03 5.17
N GLY A 114 2.99 5.49 3.95
CA GLY A 114 4.34 5.59 3.39
C GLY A 114 5.23 6.54 4.21
N SER A 115 4.67 7.67 4.63
CA SER A 115 5.35 8.64 5.51
C SER A 115 5.69 8.03 6.88
N LEU A 116 4.71 7.38 7.52
CA LEU A 116 4.86 6.77 8.84
C LEU A 116 5.86 5.61 8.83
N GLY A 117 5.81 4.74 7.82
CA GLY A 117 6.75 3.61 7.69
C GLY A 117 8.19 4.10 7.58
N ALA A 118 8.41 5.15 6.78
CA ALA A 118 9.73 5.76 6.65
C ALA A 118 10.18 6.53 7.89
N TYR A 119 9.25 7.19 8.60
CA TYR A 119 9.54 7.83 9.88
C TYR A 119 9.98 6.84 10.96
N VAL A 120 9.32 5.67 11.06
CA VAL A 120 9.73 4.60 11.97
C VAL A 120 11.14 4.10 11.64
N ALA A 121 11.44 3.90 10.35
CA ALA A 121 12.78 3.52 9.90
C ALA A 121 13.85 4.57 10.27
N GLU A 122 13.52 5.86 10.17
CA GLU A 122 14.43 6.93 10.55
C GLU A 122 14.72 6.98 12.05
N ARG A 123 13.68 6.85 12.90
CA ARG A 123 13.83 6.80 14.35
C ARG A 123 14.72 5.65 14.80
N GLN A 124 14.55 4.46 14.22
CA GLN A 124 15.38 3.30 14.54
C GLN A 124 16.85 3.48 14.16
N ALA A 125 17.12 4.13 13.02
CA ALA A 125 18.49 4.42 12.60
C ALA A 125 19.18 5.43 13.52
N GLN A 126 18.45 6.44 14.01
CA GLN A 126 18.97 7.41 14.97
C GLN A 126 19.29 6.78 16.33
N GLY A 127 18.41 5.91 16.85
CA GLY A 127 18.65 5.18 18.10
C GLY A 127 19.94 4.35 18.06
N LYS A 128 20.19 3.63 16.96
CA LYS A 128 21.42 2.85 16.78
C LYS A 128 22.71 3.67 16.75
N THR A 129 22.63 4.96 16.44
CA THR A 129 23.82 5.83 16.40
C THR A 129 24.15 6.42 17.78
N GLN A 130 23.20 6.40 18.73
CA GLN A 130 23.42 6.88 20.10
C GLN A 130 24.01 5.81 21.03
N ASP A 131 23.89 4.52 20.67
CA ASP A 131 24.39 3.39 21.44
C ASP A 131 25.82 2.94 21.06
N VAL A 132 26.52 3.70 20.19
CA VAL A 132 27.89 3.45 19.71
C VAL A 132 28.80 4.60 20.12
#